data_AF-A0A928RD44-F1
#
_entry.id   AF-A0A928RD44-F1
#
_cell.length_a   1.000
_cell.length_b   1.000
_cell.length_c   1.000
_cell.angle_alpha   90.00
_cell.angle_beta   90.00
_cell.angle_gamma   90.00
#
_symmetry.space_group_name_H-M   'P 1'
#
loop_
_entity.id
_entity.type
_entity.pdbx_description
1 polymer ?
#
loop_
_entity_poly.entity_id
_entity_poly.type
_entity_poly.pdbx_seq_one_letter_code
_entity_poly.pdbx_strand_id
1 'polypeptide(L)'
;MNEINSIIDIKQYGKIKIKLAEVMDRKNITRNKMRTLTGVKYEVIDRYYEAQNVERFDLDFLAKACFVLDCKIGDLLEYENE
;
A
#
# COMPACT_ATOMS: atom_id res chain seq x y z
N MET A 1 -4.44 -2.95 -43.19
CA MET A 1 -4.85 -2.57 -41.82
C MET A 1 -4.31 -1.18 -41.59
N ASN A 2 -5.17 -0.17 -41.43
CA ASN A 2 -4.72 1.20 -41.30
C ASN A 2 -3.92 1.35 -40.00
N GLU A 3 -2.65 1.74 -40.13
CA GLU A 3 -1.84 2.20 -39.01
C GLU A 3 -2.49 3.47 -38.46
N ILE A 4 -3.00 3.39 -37.24
CA ILE A 4 -3.55 4.54 -36.53
C ILE A 4 -2.34 5.36 -36.07
N ASN A 5 -2.15 6.55 -36.64
CA ASN A 5 -1.15 7.49 -36.18
C ASN A 5 -1.58 8.07 -34.82
N SER A 6 -0.82 7.79 -33.77
CA SER A 6 -0.97 8.43 -32.45
C SER A 6 0.09 9.51 -32.27
N ILE A 7 -0.30 10.70 -31.82
CA ILE A 7 0.61 11.78 -31.39
C ILE A 7 0.91 11.66 -29.87
N ILE A 8 0.23 10.74 -29.17
CA ILE A 8 0.39 10.53 -27.72
C ILE A 8 1.53 9.53 -27.47
N ASP A 9 2.51 9.96 -26.68
CA ASP A 9 3.64 9.16 -26.19
C ASP A 9 3.30 8.53 -24.82
N ILE A 10 3.56 7.23 -24.66
CA ILE A 10 3.32 6.52 -23.39
C ILE A 10 4.55 6.69 -22.52
N LYS A 11 4.44 7.51 -21.48
CA LYS A 11 5.51 7.67 -20.49
C LYS A 11 5.29 6.74 -19.30
N GLN A 12 6.37 6.08 -18.88
CA GLN A 12 6.42 5.47 -17.56
C GLN A 12 6.63 6.58 -16.53
N TYR A 13 5.68 6.72 -15.60
CA TYR A 13 5.65 7.79 -14.58
C TYR A 13 5.82 7.24 -13.16
N GLY A 14 6.41 6.05 -13.03
CA GLY A 14 6.64 5.39 -11.74
C GLY A 14 5.39 4.75 -11.13
N LYS A 15 5.49 4.37 -9.86
CA LYS A 15 4.43 3.68 -9.11
C LYS A 15 4.50 3.97 -7.62
N ILE A 16 3.41 3.69 -6.91
CA ILE A 16 3.39 3.69 -5.44
C ILE A 16 3.64 2.26 -4.94
N LYS A 17 4.69 2.08 -4.15
CA LYS A 17 5.00 0.86 -3.40
C LYS A 17 4.40 0.93 -1.99
N ILE A 18 3.85 -0.19 -1.54
CA ILE A 18 3.32 -0.37 -0.19
C ILE A 18 4.36 -1.12 0.65
N LYS A 19 4.66 -0.59 1.84
CA LYS A 19 5.70 -1.07 2.76
C LYS A 19 5.14 -1.56 4.10
N LEU A 20 3.85 -1.90 4.14
CA LEU A 20 3.19 -2.30 5.38
C LEU A 20 3.88 -3.53 6.03
N ALA A 21 4.23 -4.54 5.23
CA ALA A 21 4.92 -5.73 5.72
C ALA A 21 6.24 -5.38 6.41
N GLU A 22 7.08 -4.58 5.75
CA GLU A 22 8.40 -4.17 6.28
C GLU A 22 8.28 -3.45 7.63
N VAL A 23 7.28 -2.55 7.77
CA VAL A 23 7.05 -1.82 9.02
C VAL A 23 6.49 -2.74 10.12
N MET A 24 5.57 -3.63 9.78
CA MET A 24 4.99 -4.59 10.72
C MET A 24 6.03 -5.58 11.24
N ASP A 25 6.87 -6.13 10.36
CA ASP A 25 7.91 -7.09 10.70
C ASP A 25 8.97 -6.45 11.60
N ARG A 26 9.40 -5.22 11.29
CA ARG A 26 10.31 -4.43 12.15
C ARG A 26 9.76 -4.19 13.57
N LYS A 27 8.43 -4.09 13.70
CA LYS A 27 7.75 -3.89 14.99
C LYS A 27 7.27 -5.21 15.62
N ASN A 28 7.57 -6.34 14.99
CA ASN A 28 7.17 -7.68 15.42
C ASN A 28 5.65 -7.81 15.64
N ILE A 29 4.86 -7.20 14.76
CA ILE A 29 3.39 -7.23 14.80
C ILE A 29 2.86 -8.16 13.71
N THR A 30 2.14 -9.20 14.11
CA THR A 30 1.47 -10.10 13.16
C THR A 30 0.21 -9.47 12.57
N ARG A 31 -0.21 -9.93 11.39
CA ARG A 31 -1.48 -9.53 10.75
C ARG A 31 -2.69 -9.73 11.67
N ASN A 32 -2.71 -10.83 12.42
CA ASN A 32 -3.74 -11.10 13.42
C ASN A 32 -3.72 -10.08 14.57
N LYS A 33 -2.53 -9.71 15.06
CA LYS A 33 -2.42 -8.69 16.10
C LYS A 33 -2.87 -7.32 15.58
N MET A 34 -2.49 -6.99 14.34
CA MET A 34 -2.91 -5.75 13.67
C MET A 34 -4.43 -5.67 13.55
N ARG A 35 -5.10 -6.79 13.19
CA ARG A 35 -6.58 -6.91 13.16
C ARG A 35 -7.21 -6.57 14.50
N THR A 36 -6.66 -7.14 15.58
CA THR A 36 -7.15 -6.87 16.94
C THR A 36 -6.94 -5.41 17.36
N LEU A 37 -5.82 -4.80 17.00
CA LEU A 37 -5.48 -3.43 17.39
C LEU A 37 -6.25 -2.38 16.59
N THR A 38 -6.48 -2.62 15.30
CA THR A 38 -7.13 -1.65 14.39
C THR A 38 -8.65 -1.86 14.27
N GLY A 39 -9.15 -3.05 14.60
CA GLY A 39 -10.53 -3.46 14.32
C GLY A 39 -10.84 -3.66 12.84
N VAL A 40 -9.84 -3.55 11.96
CA VAL A 40 -10.00 -3.68 10.51
C VAL A 40 -10.08 -5.15 10.12
N LYS A 41 -10.84 -5.49 9.07
CA LYS A 41 -10.98 -6.87 8.59
C LYS A 41 -9.63 -7.44 8.19
N TYR A 42 -9.40 -8.71 8.53
CA TYR A 42 -8.13 -9.40 8.22
C TYR A 42 -7.77 -9.29 6.74
N GLU A 43 -8.74 -9.52 5.85
CA GLU A 43 -8.56 -9.45 4.39
C GLU A 43 -8.03 -8.11 3.89
N VAL A 44 -8.38 -7.01 4.56
CA VAL A 44 -7.86 -5.67 4.21
C VAL A 44 -6.39 -5.58 4.63
N ILE A 45 -6.07 -6.00 5.87
CA ILE A 45 -4.69 -5.99 6.37
C ILE A 45 -3.81 -6.89 5.52
N ASP A 46 -4.29 -8.09 5.20
CA ASP A 46 -3.59 -9.08 4.40
C ASP A 46 -3.29 -8.56 2.99
N ARG A 47 -4.26 -7.92 2.34
CA ARG A 47 -4.09 -7.30 1.02
C ARG A 47 -2.99 -6.23 1.01
N TYR A 48 -2.95 -5.37 2.03
CA TYR A 48 -1.93 -4.33 2.14
C TYR A 48 -0.58 -4.88 2.57
N TYR A 49 -0.57 -5.95 3.37
CA TYR A 49 0.66 -6.62 3.78
C TYR A 49 1.33 -7.27 2.56
N GLU A 50 0.57 -8.02 1.76
CA GLU A 50 1.07 -8.68 0.55
C GLU A 50 1.32 -7.69 -0.61
N ALA A 51 0.87 -6.44 -0.47
CA ALA A 51 0.92 -5.40 -1.51
C ALA A 51 0.29 -5.84 -2.85
N GLN A 52 -0.71 -6.73 -2.80
CA GLN A 52 -1.37 -7.29 -3.99
C GLN A 52 -2.72 -6.63 -4.25
N ASN A 53 -2.98 -6.25 -5.50
CA ASN A 53 -4.29 -5.76 -5.97
C ASN A 53 -4.85 -4.58 -5.15
N VAL A 54 -3.98 -3.68 -4.67
CA VAL A 54 -4.39 -2.46 -3.98
C VAL A 54 -4.62 -1.35 -5.01
N GLU A 55 -5.80 -1.36 -5.61
CA GLU A 55 -6.21 -0.31 -6.56
C GLU A 55 -6.79 0.93 -5.86
N ARG A 56 -7.28 0.76 -4.62
CA ARG A 56 -7.89 1.83 -3.83
C ARG A 56 -7.33 1.84 -2.42
N PHE A 57 -6.88 3.03 -2.02
CA PHE A 57 -6.39 3.28 -0.67
C PHE A 57 -7.54 3.61 0.28
N ASP A 58 -7.68 2.83 1.34
CA ASP A 58 -8.55 3.10 2.47
C ASP A 58 -7.78 4.00 3.44
N LEU A 59 -8.11 5.28 3.42
CA LEU A 59 -7.45 6.29 4.24
C LEU A 59 -7.69 6.07 5.74
N ASP A 60 -8.83 5.51 6.14
CA ASP A 60 -9.11 5.19 7.54
C ASP A 60 -8.24 4.02 8.01
N PHE A 61 -8.07 2.99 7.18
CA PHE A 61 -7.12 1.92 7.48
C PHE A 61 -5.69 2.45 7.59
N LEU A 62 -5.23 3.27 6.64
CA LEU A 62 -3.89 3.85 6.68
C LEU A 62 -3.67 4.72 7.93
N ALA A 63 -4.67 5.51 8.34
CA ALA A 63 -4.59 6.32 9.56
C ALA A 63 -4.49 5.43 10.82
N LYS A 64 -5.32 4.39 10.92
CA LYS A 64 -5.26 3.39 12.00
C LYS A 64 -3.92 2.68 12.02
N ALA A 65 -3.40 2.33 10.85
CA ALA A 65 -2.10 1.67 10.72
C ALA A 65 -0.97 2.59 11.19
N CYS A 66 -0.95 3.86 10.77
CA CYS A 66 0.00 4.85 11.25
C CYS A 66 -0.04 4.99 12.78
N PHE A 67 -1.24 5.05 13.37
CA PHE A 67 -1.42 5.15 14.82
C PHE A 67 -0.91 3.92 15.56
N VAL A 68 -1.34 2.71 15.15
CA VAL A 68 -0.95 1.46 15.80
C VAL A 68 0.54 1.16 15.65
N LEU A 69 1.08 1.47 14.48
CA LEU A 69 2.48 1.25 14.16
C LEU A 69 3.35 2.43 14.58
N ASP A 70 2.84 3.50 15.17
CA ASP A 70 3.60 4.70 15.52
C ASP A 70 4.57 5.12 14.40
N CYS A 71 3.98 5.40 13.22
CA CYS A 71 4.71 5.77 12.02
C CYS A 71 3.96 6.83 11.19
N LYS A 72 4.63 7.40 10.19
CA LYS A 72 4.04 8.34 9.24
C LYS A 72 3.60 7.61 7.97
N ILE A 73 2.74 8.24 7.19
CA ILE A 73 2.27 7.67 5.93
C ILE A 73 3.41 7.32 4.95
N GLY A 74 4.49 8.12 4.91
CA GLY A 74 5.66 7.86 4.07
C GLY A 74 6.48 6.63 4.49
N ASP A 75 6.27 6.11 5.70
CA ASP A 75 6.83 4.82 6.12
C ASP A 75 6.03 3.65 5.53
N LEU A 76 4.74 3.85 5.25
CA LEU A 76 3.85 2.83 4.68
C LEU A 76 3.75 2.89 3.16
N LEU A 77 3.92 4.06 2.55
CA LEU A 77 3.82 4.29 1.12
C LEU A 77 5.06 5.01 0.60
N GLU A 78 5.55 4.58 -0.54
CA GLU A 78 6.70 5.19 -1.21
C GLU A 78 6.43 5.31 -2.70
N TYR A 79 6.80 6.45 -3.28
CA TYR A 79 6.82 6.60 -4.71
C TYR A 79 8.17 6.15 -5.27
N GLU A 80 8.13 5.22 -6.21
CA GLU A 80 9.30 4.71 -6.93
C GLU A 80 9.27 5.26 -8.37
N ASN A 81 10.32 6.00 -8.74
CA ASN A 81 10.61 6.28 -10.15
C ASN A 81 11.14 4.98 -10.80
N GLU A 82 10.73 4.71 -12.04
CA GLU A 82 11.40 3.69 -12.87
C GLU A 82 12.77 4.18 -13.36
#